data_AF-A0A5E5PXQ0-F1
#
_entry.id   AF-A0A5E5PXQ0-F1
#
_cell.length_a   1.000
_cell.length_b   1.000
_cell.length_c   1.000
_cell.angle_alpha   90.00
_cell.angle_beta   90.00
_cell.angle_gamma   90.00
#
_symmetry.space_group_name_H-M   'P 1'
#
loop_
_entity.id
_entity.type
_entity.pdbx_description
1 polymer ?
#
loop_
_entity_poly.entity_id
_entity_poly.type
_entity_poly.pdbx_seq_one_letter_code
_entity_poly.pdbx_strand_id
1 'polypeptide(L)'
;KQGRYVRIQLLDKNYLSLAEVQVMGIDPLRFAKVDYSSTHNDFDGSYNAPNYANKTAFAAIKSDGSIIAWGGLPSEGIDPDSVGKKAPTDSGYTEIYSNEYAFAALKADGSITTWGSLNNGGTNASNVPTDKGYTKIYSTISAFAALAHDGSIKVWGNSDYGGSNAPAGSGYTKIYSTVGAFAVLKADGSIKAWGESDAGGVNAPVNKGYTKIYSNEHAFAALKADGSIKAWGDPFTGGESAPADKGYTKIYSNKYAFAALKADGSITTWGYIKSGGKNALNAPTDKDYIKVYSTGMAFAALKADGSITAWGDMENPWSNIENIRKNIPTDKGYIEIYSNEFAFTAVRPDGSIRTWGDPSYGGAYASGGYNLALGKPATQSSIYPHRIHAVAGYAVDGNTDGEFLNSSTTHTKDEQGAWWQVDLGGKKNINQIIIYNRTDCCANRLSNYQVSISNKADFSTHTYQQDFHVAPNPKKTIKLDASGKQGRYVRIQLLDKNYLSLAEVQVIGDDL
;
A
#
# COMPACT_ATOMS: atom_id res chain seq x y z
N LYS A 1 30.12 -11.49 -9.50
CA LYS A 1 30.87 -10.20 -9.34
C LYS A 1 29.88 -9.14 -8.92
N GLN A 2 30.17 -8.32 -7.91
CA GLN A 2 29.30 -7.20 -7.50
C GLN A 2 29.62 -5.97 -8.37
N GLY A 3 28.60 -5.30 -8.89
CA GLY A 3 28.77 -4.12 -9.75
C GLY A 3 27.43 -3.43 -10.00
N ARG A 4 27.46 -2.09 -10.07
CA ARG A 4 26.26 -1.24 -10.26
C ARG A 4 25.95 -0.93 -11.72
N TYR A 5 26.95 -1.03 -12.59
CA TYR A 5 26.84 -0.66 -14.00
C TYR A 5 27.46 -1.75 -14.88
N VAL A 6 26.84 -1.99 -16.02
CA VAL A 6 27.38 -2.83 -17.09
C VAL A 6 27.77 -1.91 -18.24
N ARG A 7 29.04 -1.97 -18.66
CA ARG A 7 29.53 -1.24 -19.82
C ARG A 7 29.81 -2.23 -20.94
N ILE A 8 29.15 -2.03 -22.08
CA ILE A 8 29.48 -2.69 -23.35
C ILE A 8 30.20 -1.65 -24.20
N GLN A 9 31.40 -1.97 -24.65
CA GLN A 9 32.24 -1.06 -25.43
C GLN A 9 32.93 -1.83 -26.55
N LEU A 10 32.87 -1.29 -27.77
CA LEU A 10 33.72 -1.73 -28.87
C LEU A 10 35.16 -1.31 -28.62
N LEU A 11 36.10 -2.23 -28.81
CA LEU A 11 37.52 -1.97 -28.68
C LEU A 11 38.14 -1.39 -29.96
N ASP A 12 37.36 -1.33 -31.05
CA ASP A 12 37.73 -0.82 -32.36
C ASP A 12 36.88 0.40 -32.77
N LYS A 13 37.26 1.02 -33.90
CA LYS A 13 36.57 2.21 -34.45
C LYS A 13 35.40 1.80 -35.35
N ASN A 14 34.36 1.21 -34.76
CA ASN A 14 33.13 0.84 -35.45
C ASN A 14 31.87 1.32 -34.70
N TYR A 15 30.72 1.24 -35.36
CA TYR A 15 29.43 1.61 -34.77
C TYR A 15 28.87 0.45 -33.92
N LEU A 16 28.62 0.71 -32.64
CA LEU A 16 27.95 -0.25 -31.75
C LEU A 16 26.44 -0.16 -31.96
N SER A 17 25.85 -1.21 -32.52
CA SER A 17 24.40 -1.38 -32.62
C SER A 17 23.98 -2.57 -31.76
N LEU A 18 23.02 -2.36 -30.86
CA LEU A 18 22.49 -3.38 -29.94
C LEU A 18 20.97 -3.40 -30.06
N ALA A 19 20.40 -4.60 -30.18
CA ALA A 19 18.95 -4.77 -30.20
C ALA A 19 18.37 -4.87 -28.78
N GLU A 20 19.03 -5.62 -27.89
CA GLU A 20 18.65 -5.77 -26.49
C GLU A 20 19.89 -6.15 -25.65
N VAL A 21 19.94 -5.70 -24.39
CA VAL A 21 20.95 -6.11 -23.41
C VAL A 21 20.25 -6.60 -22.17
N GLN A 22 20.34 -7.91 -21.89
CA GLN A 22 19.81 -8.52 -20.68
C GLN A 22 20.94 -8.73 -19.67
N VAL A 23 20.81 -8.12 -18.49
CA VAL A 23 21.74 -8.29 -17.37
C VAL A 23 21.08 -9.18 -16.33
N MET A 24 21.56 -10.42 -16.23
CA MET A 24 21.05 -11.40 -15.26
C MET A 24 21.89 -11.34 -13.98
N GLY A 25 21.24 -11.03 -12.86
CA GLY A 25 21.86 -10.97 -11.54
C GLY A 25 20.88 -11.28 -10.43
N ILE A 26 21.40 -11.56 -9.24
CA ILE A 26 20.66 -11.74 -8.00
C ILE A 26 20.97 -10.55 -7.11
N ASP A 27 19.95 -9.80 -6.69
CA ASP A 27 20.11 -8.74 -5.70
C ASP A 27 20.47 -9.38 -4.34
N PRO A 28 21.67 -9.11 -3.78
CA PRO A 28 22.06 -9.68 -2.48
C PRO A 28 21.20 -9.16 -1.32
N LEU A 29 20.42 -8.09 -1.55
CA LEU A 29 19.47 -7.53 -0.61
C LEU A 29 18.06 -7.59 -1.20
N ARG A 30 17.64 -8.77 -1.67
CA ARG A 30 16.21 -9.02 -1.85
C ARG A 30 15.58 -9.05 -0.46
N PHE A 31 15.18 -7.89 0.04
CA PHE A 31 14.09 -7.83 1.01
C PHE A 31 12.91 -8.50 0.30
N ALA A 32 12.54 -9.71 0.72
CA ALA A 32 11.24 -10.24 0.35
C ALA A 32 10.24 -9.13 0.65
N LYS A 33 9.41 -8.78 -0.35
CA LYS A 33 8.40 -7.72 -0.29
C LYS A 33 7.85 -7.62 1.14
N VAL A 34 8.28 -6.61 1.89
CA VAL A 34 7.76 -6.34 3.24
C VAL A 34 6.43 -5.67 3.01
N ASP A 35 5.41 -6.51 2.83
CA ASP A 35 4.07 -6.06 2.60
C ASP A 35 3.45 -5.71 3.95
N TYR A 36 3.70 -4.50 4.46
CA TYR A 36 3.09 -4.01 5.70
C TYR A 36 1.56 -4.18 5.67
N SER A 37 0.93 -4.08 4.49
CA SER A 37 -0.52 -4.21 4.31
C SER A 37 -1.03 -5.65 4.50
N SER A 38 -0.22 -6.68 4.21
CA SER A 38 -0.62 -8.09 4.41
C SER A 38 -0.52 -8.54 5.87
N THR A 39 0.22 -7.80 6.69
CA THR A 39 0.48 -8.14 8.11
C THR A 39 -0.78 -8.11 8.97
N HIS A 40 -1.79 -7.35 8.54
CA HIS A 40 -3.09 -7.26 9.20
C HIS A 40 -4.25 -7.83 8.36
N ASN A 41 -4.02 -8.29 7.11
CA ASN A 41 -5.11 -8.51 6.14
C ASN A 41 -5.13 -9.87 5.40
N ASP A 42 -4.38 -10.89 5.81
CA ASP A 42 -4.64 -12.26 5.31
C ASP A 42 -5.87 -12.93 5.96
N PHE A 43 -6.50 -12.20 6.88
CA PHE A 43 -7.68 -12.59 7.66
C PHE A 43 -7.55 -13.93 8.35
N ASP A 44 -6.33 -14.43 8.56
CA ASP A 44 -6.04 -15.64 9.32
C ASP A 44 -5.29 -15.39 10.63
N GLY A 45 -4.98 -14.12 10.95
CA GLY A 45 -4.56 -13.64 12.28
C GLY A 45 -3.67 -12.40 12.23
N SER A 46 -3.74 -11.55 13.27
CA SER A 46 -3.03 -10.26 13.34
C SER A 46 -1.50 -10.36 13.32
N TYR A 47 -0.92 -11.55 13.58
CA TYR A 47 0.53 -11.77 13.66
C TYR A 47 1.01 -12.94 12.78
N ASN A 48 0.17 -13.46 11.88
CA ASN A 48 0.47 -14.68 11.11
C ASN A 48 1.22 -14.42 9.78
N ALA A 49 1.63 -13.19 9.52
CA ALA A 49 2.47 -12.84 8.38
C ALA A 49 3.95 -13.17 8.64
N PRO A 50 4.70 -13.63 7.62
CA PRO A 50 6.14 -13.87 7.71
C PRO A 50 6.89 -12.53 7.74
N ASN A 51 6.84 -11.86 8.88
CA ASN A 51 7.35 -10.52 9.05
C ASN A 51 8.73 -10.53 9.71
N TYR A 52 9.63 -9.77 9.11
CA TYR A 52 11.03 -9.65 9.46
C TYR A 52 11.29 -8.53 10.48
N ALA A 53 10.27 -8.13 11.24
CA ALA A 53 10.30 -7.06 12.24
C ALA A 53 9.36 -7.39 13.41
N ASN A 54 9.79 -7.08 14.62
CA ASN A 54 8.95 -6.97 15.80
C ASN A 54 9.01 -5.53 16.37
N LYS A 55 8.48 -5.28 17.58
CA LYS A 55 8.45 -3.92 18.15
C LYS A 55 9.85 -3.32 18.36
N THR A 56 10.88 -4.15 18.50
CA THR A 56 12.21 -3.70 18.94
C THR A 56 13.33 -4.04 17.96
N ALA A 57 13.14 -5.00 17.05
CA ALA A 57 14.20 -5.54 16.21
C ALA A 57 13.70 -6.05 14.85
N PHE A 58 14.63 -6.28 13.95
CA PHE A 58 14.45 -6.89 12.64
C PHE A 58 15.30 -8.14 12.50
N ALA A 59 14.88 -9.08 11.66
CA ALA A 59 15.63 -10.27 11.30
C ALA A 59 15.45 -10.58 9.81
N ALA A 60 16.39 -11.21 9.15
CA ALA A 60 16.27 -11.62 7.76
C ALA A 60 17.02 -12.93 7.49
N ILE A 61 16.48 -13.75 6.60
CA ILE A 61 17.16 -14.95 6.09
C ILE A 61 18.01 -14.54 4.88
N LYS A 62 19.30 -14.90 4.91
CA LYS A 62 20.21 -14.72 3.79
C LYS A 62 20.04 -15.84 2.76
N SER A 63 20.60 -15.67 1.56
CA SER A 63 20.54 -16.69 0.50
C SER A 63 21.17 -18.04 0.87
N ASP A 64 22.06 -18.06 1.87
CA ASP A 64 22.69 -19.28 2.40
C ASP A 64 21.87 -19.95 3.51
N GLY A 65 20.69 -19.41 3.83
CA GLY A 65 19.82 -19.91 4.90
C GLY A 65 20.29 -19.54 6.32
N SER A 66 21.32 -18.71 6.48
CA SER A 66 21.69 -18.11 7.77
C SER A 66 20.86 -16.87 8.08
N ILE A 67 20.82 -16.46 9.35
CA ILE A 67 20.03 -15.30 9.79
C ILE A 67 20.95 -14.10 10.08
N ILE A 68 20.48 -12.91 9.71
CA ILE A 68 21.02 -11.63 10.18
C ILE A 68 19.91 -10.87 10.90
N ALA A 69 20.19 -10.37 12.10
CA ALA A 69 19.26 -9.58 12.87
C ALA A 69 19.92 -8.27 13.34
N TRP A 70 19.10 -7.23 13.48
CA TRP A 70 19.55 -5.89 13.90
C TRP A 70 18.44 -5.18 14.68
N GLY A 71 18.79 -4.11 15.39
CA GLY A 71 17.90 -3.50 16.39
C GLY A 71 18.03 -4.16 17.77
N GLY A 72 17.00 -3.99 18.61
CA GLY A 72 17.01 -4.36 20.02
C GLY A 72 17.29 -3.14 20.90
N LEU A 73 16.41 -2.14 20.86
CA LEU A 73 16.45 -1.05 21.82
C LEU A 73 16.01 -1.54 23.21
N PRO A 74 16.61 -1.04 24.30
CA PRO A 74 16.14 -1.30 25.65
C PRO A 74 14.77 -0.64 25.85
N SER A 75 13.69 -1.38 25.67
CA SER A 75 12.40 -1.02 26.27
C SER A 75 12.42 -1.44 27.75
N GLU A 76 11.76 -0.67 28.61
CA GLU A 76 11.74 -0.93 30.05
C GLU A 76 11.35 -2.39 30.36
N GLY A 77 12.18 -3.06 31.16
CA GLY A 77 11.96 -4.46 31.57
C GLY A 77 12.40 -5.53 30.57
N ILE A 78 12.97 -5.18 29.41
CA ILE A 78 13.55 -6.15 28.46
C ILE A 78 15.08 -6.09 28.53
N ASP A 79 15.74 -7.25 28.64
CA ASP A 79 17.19 -7.38 28.54
C ASP A 79 17.67 -6.75 27.21
N PRO A 80 18.45 -5.64 27.24
CA PRO A 80 18.90 -4.90 26.07
C PRO A 80 19.64 -5.76 25.03
N ASP A 81 20.18 -6.91 25.43
CA ASP A 81 20.97 -7.79 24.56
C ASP A 81 20.16 -8.97 23.97
N SER A 82 18.85 -9.05 24.19
CA SER A 82 18.09 -10.28 23.92
C SER A 82 17.52 -10.44 22.51
N VAL A 83 17.13 -9.36 21.81
CA VAL A 83 16.25 -9.49 20.63
C VAL A 83 16.98 -9.46 19.28
N GLY A 84 17.91 -8.54 19.06
CA GLY A 84 18.64 -8.44 17.77
C GLY A 84 20.01 -9.15 17.74
N LYS A 85 20.73 -9.20 18.87
CA LYS A 85 22.15 -9.63 18.90
C LYS A 85 22.36 -11.14 19.13
N LYS A 86 21.32 -11.87 19.52
CA LYS A 86 21.38 -13.32 19.83
C LYS A 86 20.70 -14.20 18.78
N ALA A 87 20.59 -13.70 17.54
CA ALA A 87 20.10 -14.52 16.44
C ALA A 87 21.00 -15.76 16.25
N PRO A 88 20.43 -16.90 15.83
CA PRO A 88 21.19 -18.12 15.61
C PRO A 88 22.29 -17.93 14.56
N THR A 89 23.43 -18.58 14.79
CA THR A 89 24.64 -18.44 13.97
C THR A 89 24.78 -19.52 12.90
N ASP A 90 23.96 -20.57 12.98
CA ASP A 90 23.90 -21.65 12.01
C ASP A 90 22.99 -21.29 10.81
N SER A 91 22.90 -22.22 9.86
CA SER A 91 22.19 -22.04 8.59
C SER A 91 21.14 -23.13 8.35
N GLY A 92 20.43 -23.03 7.22
CA GLY A 92 19.37 -23.95 6.81
C GLY A 92 17.96 -23.52 7.19
N TYR A 93 17.78 -22.26 7.65
CA TYR A 93 16.48 -21.68 7.92
C TYR A 93 15.76 -21.32 6.61
N THR A 94 14.46 -21.61 6.56
CA THR A 94 13.59 -21.33 5.43
C THR A 94 12.58 -20.22 5.73
N GLU A 95 12.18 -20.08 7.00
CA GLU A 95 11.19 -19.08 7.43
C GLU A 95 11.51 -18.51 8.81
N ILE A 96 11.16 -17.24 9.03
CA ILE A 96 11.22 -16.56 10.34
C ILE A 96 9.82 -16.08 10.69
N TYR A 97 9.48 -16.25 11.96
CA TYR A 97 8.25 -15.82 12.60
C TYR A 97 8.60 -14.93 13.79
N SER A 98 7.69 -14.00 14.11
CA SER A 98 7.88 -13.09 15.23
C SER A 98 6.59 -12.88 16.00
N ASN A 99 6.75 -12.62 17.30
CA ASN A 99 5.74 -11.91 18.09
C ASN A 99 6.31 -10.53 18.47
N GLU A 100 5.72 -9.81 19.42
CA GLU A 100 6.15 -8.44 19.73
C GLU A 100 7.61 -8.34 20.19
N TYR A 101 8.15 -9.37 20.84
CA TYR A 101 9.44 -9.30 21.54
C TYR A 101 10.36 -10.51 21.31
N ALA A 102 9.96 -11.49 20.51
CA ALA A 102 10.73 -12.70 20.22
C ALA A 102 10.57 -13.15 18.77
N PHE A 103 11.49 -14.02 18.35
CA PHE A 103 11.52 -14.65 17.04
C PHE A 103 11.61 -16.17 17.17
N ALA A 104 11.07 -16.86 16.16
CA ALA A 104 11.22 -18.28 15.94
C ALA A 104 11.56 -18.53 14.46
N ALA A 105 12.60 -19.32 14.19
CA ALA A 105 13.00 -19.68 12.83
C ALA A 105 12.81 -21.17 12.59
N LEU A 106 12.30 -21.51 11.41
CA LEU A 106 11.99 -22.86 10.96
C LEU A 106 12.99 -23.29 9.89
N LYS A 107 13.50 -24.52 9.99
CA LYS A 107 14.34 -25.16 8.96
C LYS A 107 13.52 -26.07 8.05
N ALA A 108 14.11 -26.46 6.91
CA ALA A 108 13.49 -27.37 5.95
C ALA A 108 13.15 -28.77 6.52
N ASP A 109 13.87 -29.22 7.55
CA ASP A 109 13.57 -30.47 8.26
C ASP A 109 12.51 -30.31 9.36
N GLY A 110 11.98 -29.10 9.51
CA GLY A 110 10.99 -28.73 10.50
C GLY A 110 11.54 -28.52 11.91
N SER A 111 12.87 -28.43 12.11
CA SER A 111 13.42 -28.00 13.40
C SER A 111 13.24 -26.50 13.64
N ILE A 112 13.11 -26.11 14.91
CA ILE A 112 12.79 -24.73 15.33
C ILE A 112 13.92 -24.18 16.21
N THR A 113 14.26 -22.90 16.02
CA THR A 113 15.18 -22.16 16.90
C THR A 113 14.59 -20.81 17.27
N THR A 114 14.68 -20.42 18.54
CA THR A 114 14.07 -19.18 19.04
C THR A 114 15.11 -18.24 19.65
N TRP A 115 14.84 -16.94 19.56
CA TRP A 115 15.64 -15.91 20.23
C TRP A 115 14.78 -14.69 20.59
N GLY A 116 15.27 -13.81 21.45
CA GLY A 116 14.50 -12.69 21.99
C GLY A 116 14.07 -12.88 23.43
N SER A 117 13.02 -12.17 23.83
CA SER A 117 12.53 -12.15 25.21
C SER A 117 12.09 -13.54 25.69
N LEU A 118 12.66 -14.01 26.81
CA LEU A 118 12.35 -15.28 27.45
C LEU A 118 10.84 -15.46 27.69
N ASN A 119 10.21 -14.43 28.28
CA ASN A 119 8.79 -14.44 28.64
C ASN A 119 7.86 -14.51 27.42
N ASN A 120 8.39 -14.22 26.23
CA ASN A 120 7.66 -14.22 24.96
C ASN A 120 8.07 -15.40 24.07
N GLY A 121 8.72 -16.42 24.61
CA GLY A 121 9.10 -17.60 23.83
C GLY A 121 10.42 -17.47 23.08
N GLY A 122 11.25 -16.50 23.45
CA GLY A 122 12.58 -16.26 22.88
C GLY A 122 13.67 -17.17 23.46
N THR A 123 14.85 -16.62 23.73
CA THR A 123 16.03 -17.40 24.15
C THR A 123 15.79 -18.10 25.49
N ASN A 124 16.11 -19.39 25.57
CA ASN A 124 15.92 -20.25 26.75
C ASN A 124 14.47 -20.43 27.22
N ALA A 125 13.49 -20.11 26.38
CA ALA A 125 12.09 -20.34 26.72
C ALA A 125 11.82 -21.83 26.95
N SER A 126 10.99 -22.11 27.95
CA SER A 126 10.51 -23.45 28.26
C SER A 126 9.63 -23.97 27.12
N ASN A 127 9.61 -25.29 26.93
CA ASN A 127 8.72 -25.98 25.97
C ASN A 127 8.94 -25.64 24.49
N VAL A 128 10.04 -24.97 24.13
CA VAL A 128 10.44 -24.84 22.72
C VAL A 128 10.64 -26.25 22.14
N PRO A 129 10.03 -26.57 20.99
CA PRO A 129 10.18 -27.88 20.37
C PRO A 129 11.64 -28.21 20.06
N THR A 130 12.09 -29.39 20.47
CA THR A 130 13.44 -29.93 20.19
C THR A 130 13.43 -31.02 19.12
N ASP A 131 12.23 -31.48 18.74
CA ASP A 131 11.97 -32.43 17.67
C ASP A 131 11.81 -31.72 16.31
N LYS A 132 11.59 -32.53 15.26
CA LYS A 132 11.53 -32.12 13.86
C LYS A 132 10.12 -32.34 13.29
N GLY A 133 9.90 -31.90 12.05
CA GLY A 133 8.65 -32.17 11.32
C GLY A 133 7.55 -31.13 11.50
N TYR A 134 7.88 -29.95 12.03
CA TYR A 134 7.00 -28.79 12.00
C TYR A 134 6.98 -28.15 10.61
N THR A 135 5.81 -27.71 10.16
CA THR A 135 5.61 -27.15 8.83
C THR A 135 5.34 -25.66 8.85
N LYS A 136 4.83 -25.13 9.97
CA LYS A 136 4.46 -23.72 10.11
C LYS A 136 4.42 -23.30 11.57
N ILE A 137 4.78 -22.06 11.84
CA ILE A 137 4.65 -21.43 13.17
C ILE A 137 3.62 -20.30 13.08
N TYR A 138 2.94 -20.05 14.19
CA TYR A 138 1.95 -19.01 14.37
C TYR A 138 2.26 -18.29 15.67
N SER A 139 1.86 -17.02 15.79
CA SER A 139 2.11 -16.22 16.98
C SER A 139 0.87 -15.45 17.43
N THR A 140 0.82 -15.22 18.74
CA THR A 140 0.07 -14.14 19.39
C THR A 140 1.08 -13.01 19.71
N ILE A 141 0.70 -11.99 20.49
CA ILE A 141 1.66 -10.95 20.88
C ILE A 141 2.84 -11.46 21.72
N SER A 142 2.64 -12.57 22.46
CA SER A 142 3.58 -13.07 23.48
C SER A 142 3.80 -14.58 23.47
N ALA A 143 3.22 -15.33 22.52
CA ALA A 143 3.38 -16.77 22.44
C ALA A 143 3.49 -17.29 21.00
N PHE A 144 3.88 -18.55 20.86
CA PHE A 144 4.01 -19.25 19.60
C PHE A 144 3.29 -20.59 19.61
N ALA A 145 2.82 -21.02 18.45
CA ALA A 145 2.26 -22.34 18.18
C ALA A 145 2.86 -22.92 16.89
N ALA A 146 3.45 -24.10 16.94
CA ALA A 146 3.97 -24.82 15.78
C ALA A 146 3.01 -25.96 15.37
N LEU A 147 2.71 -26.03 14.08
CA LEU A 147 1.91 -27.07 13.46
C LEU A 147 2.82 -28.11 12.79
N ALA A 148 2.65 -29.38 13.11
CA ALA A 148 3.39 -30.50 12.53
C ALA A 148 2.71 -31.10 11.29
N HIS A 149 3.44 -31.90 10.52
CA HIS A 149 2.93 -32.60 9.32
C HIS A 149 1.70 -33.48 9.58
N ASP A 150 1.62 -34.11 10.76
CA ASP A 150 0.47 -34.93 11.16
C ASP A 150 -0.71 -34.08 11.66
N GLY A 151 -0.53 -32.76 11.73
CA GLY A 151 -1.49 -31.81 12.27
C GLY A 151 -1.52 -31.77 13.79
N SER A 152 -0.51 -32.27 14.50
CA SER A 152 -0.33 -32.03 15.94
C SER A 152 0.29 -30.64 16.20
N ILE A 153 0.15 -30.16 17.43
CA ILE A 153 0.50 -28.77 17.80
C ILE A 153 1.40 -28.76 19.04
N LYS A 154 2.46 -27.94 19.00
CA LYS A 154 3.24 -27.55 20.18
C LYS A 154 3.16 -26.04 20.39
N VAL A 155 3.18 -25.61 21.64
CA VAL A 155 3.12 -24.20 22.03
C VAL A 155 4.18 -23.87 23.05
N TRP A 156 4.64 -22.61 23.03
CA TRP A 156 5.58 -22.07 24.00
C TRP A 156 5.45 -20.54 24.10
N GLY A 157 6.10 -19.94 25.09
CA GLY A 157 5.98 -18.51 25.41
C GLY A 157 5.02 -18.25 26.57
N ASN A 158 4.41 -17.07 26.61
CA ASN A 158 3.56 -16.68 27.72
C ASN A 158 2.27 -17.52 27.77
N SER A 159 2.00 -18.17 28.90
CA SER A 159 0.84 -19.04 29.09
C SER A 159 -0.49 -18.33 28.91
N ASP A 160 -0.58 -17.07 29.34
CA ASP A 160 -1.83 -16.30 29.31
C ASP A 160 -2.22 -15.91 27.87
N TYR A 161 -1.25 -15.95 26.96
CA TYR A 161 -1.41 -15.62 25.54
C TYR A 161 -1.35 -16.86 24.64
N GLY A 162 -1.61 -18.06 25.19
CA GLY A 162 -1.67 -19.31 24.43
C GLY A 162 -0.36 -20.09 24.33
N GLY A 163 0.67 -19.72 25.11
CA GLY A 163 1.95 -20.44 25.21
C GLY A 163 1.86 -21.76 26.00
N SER A 164 0.68 -22.14 26.45
CA SER A 164 0.39 -23.41 27.12
C SER A 164 -1.00 -23.94 26.72
N ASN A 165 -1.31 -25.17 27.13
CA ASN A 165 -2.64 -25.79 26.97
C ASN A 165 -3.15 -25.92 25.53
N ALA A 166 -2.25 -26.16 24.57
CA ALA A 166 -2.63 -26.47 23.20
C ALA A 166 -3.57 -27.69 23.14
N PRO A 167 -4.56 -27.70 22.24
CA PRO A 167 -5.45 -28.84 22.07
C PRO A 167 -4.70 -30.13 21.74
N ALA A 168 -4.95 -31.17 22.53
CA ALA A 168 -4.38 -32.49 22.27
C ALA A 168 -4.90 -33.11 20.95
N GLY A 169 -4.10 -34.03 20.41
CA GLY A 169 -4.38 -34.80 19.20
C GLY A 169 -3.73 -34.23 17.94
N SER A 170 -4.10 -34.81 16.80
CA SER A 170 -3.57 -34.50 15.47
C SER A 170 -4.70 -34.24 14.47
N GLY A 171 -4.34 -33.99 13.21
CA GLY A 171 -5.27 -33.70 12.11
C GLY A 171 -5.84 -32.28 12.09
N TYR A 172 -5.23 -31.34 12.82
CA TYR A 172 -5.49 -29.92 12.62
C TYR A 172 -4.81 -29.46 11.33
N THR A 173 -5.51 -28.69 10.51
CA THR A 173 -5.03 -28.30 9.18
C THR A 173 -4.52 -26.86 9.14
N LYS A 174 -4.96 -26.02 10.08
CA LYS A 174 -4.56 -24.61 10.17
C LYS A 174 -4.76 -24.07 11.59
N ILE A 175 -3.85 -23.20 12.02
CA ILE A 175 -3.97 -22.36 13.22
C ILE A 175 -4.31 -20.94 12.79
N TYR A 176 -5.09 -20.26 13.61
CA TYR A 176 -5.51 -18.87 13.48
C TYR A 176 -5.24 -18.15 14.81
N SER A 177 -5.00 -16.84 14.77
CA SER A 177 -4.60 -16.09 15.97
C SER A 177 -5.37 -14.78 16.11
N THR A 178 -5.63 -14.39 17.35
CA THR A 178 -5.92 -13.00 17.78
C THR A 178 -4.67 -12.45 18.48
N VAL A 179 -4.76 -11.30 19.17
CA VAL A 179 -3.63 -10.79 19.95
C VAL A 179 -3.23 -11.72 21.10
N GLY A 180 -4.17 -12.47 21.66
CA GLY A 180 -3.93 -13.29 22.87
C GLY A 180 -4.43 -14.72 22.83
N ALA A 181 -5.08 -15.14 21.75
CA ALA A 181 -5.59 -16.50 21.63
C ALA A 181 -5.29 -17.14 20.28
N PHE A 182 -5.36 -18.47 20.27
CA PHE A 182 -5.29 -19.27 19.07
C PHE A 182 -6.59 -20.05 18.85
N ALA A 183 -6.92 -20.32 17.60
CA ALA A 183 -7.97 -21.23 17.19
C ALA A 183 -7.47 -22.20 16.11
N VAL A 184 -7.91 -23.44 16.15
CA VAL A 184 -7.53 -24.49 15.20
C VAL A 184 -8.73 -25.07 14.49
N LEU A 185 -8.54 -25.40 13.22
CA LEU A 185 -9.54 -26.03 12.36
C LEU A 185 -9.09 -27.44 11.95
N LYS A 186 -9.99 -28.41 12.01
CA LYS A 186 -9.80 -29.75 11.42
C LYS A 186 -10.49 -29.87 10.06
N ALA A 187 -10.12 -30.89 9.29
CA ALA A 187 -10.74 -31.20 7.99
C ALA A 187 -12.26 -31.47 8.07
N ASP A 188 -12.76 -31.96 9.21
CA ASP A 188 -14.21 -32.14 9.44
C ASP A 188 -14.94 -30.83 9.81
N GLY A 189 -14.20 -29.73 9.86
CA GLY A 189 -14.70 -28.40 10.20
C GLY A 189 -14.96 -28.20 11.69
N SER A 190 -14.42 -29.05 12.58
CA SER A 190 -14.43 -28.80 14.02
C SER A 190 -13.38 -27.76 14.42
N ILE A 191 -13.72 -26.95 15.42
CA ILE A 191 -12.89 -25.86 15.93
C ILE A 191 -12.57 -26.08 17.41
N LYS A 192 -11.33 -25.78 17.80
CA LYS A 192 -10.95 -25.59 19.21
C LYS A 192 -10.19 -24.27 19.35
N ALA A 193 -10.26 -23.65 20.52
CA ALA A 193 -9.50 -22.45 20.85
C ALA A 193 -8.82 -22.59 22.21
N TRP A 194 -7.76 -21.82 22.43
CA TRP A 194 -7.03 -21.71 23.70
C TRP A 194 -6.30 -20.36 23.77
N GLY A 195 -5.82 -20.00 24.97
CA GLY A 195 -5.18 -18.71 25.26
C GLY A 195 -6.10 -17.80 26.06
N GLU A 196 -5.91 -16.49 25.92
CA GLU A 196 -6.64 -15.47 26.66
C GLU A 196 -8.16 -15.58 26.44
N SER A 197 -8.94 -15.59 27.52
CA SER A 197 -10.40 -15.76 27.44
C SER A 197 -11.07 -14.67 26.62
N ASP A 198 -10.67 -13.43 26.86
CA ASP A 198 -11.31 -12.24 26.31
C ASP A 198 -10.91 -12.03 24.84
N ALA A 199 -9.80 -12.61 24.41
CA ALA A 199 -9.37 -12.63 23.01
C ALA A 199 -9.88 -13.85 22.22
N GLY A 200 -10.84 -14.61 22.76
CA GLY A 200 -11.44 -15.76 22.07
C GLY A 200 -10.74 -17.10 22.28
N GLY A 201 -9.92 -17.22 23.33
CA GLY A 201 -9.31 -18.48 23.77
C GLY A 201 -10.28 -19.48 24.36
N VAL A 202 -11.53 -19.06 24.60
CA VAL A 202 -12.63 -19.91 25.10
C VAL A 202 -13.86 -19.77 24.21
N ASN A 203 -14.86 -20.65 24.42
CA ASN A 203 -16.17 -20.58 23.76
C ASN A 203 -16.16 -20.72 22.23
N ALA A 204 -15.13 -21.38 21.67
CA ALA A 204 -15.14 -21.79 20.28
C ALA A 204 -16.40 -22.62 19.93
N PRO A 205 -16.94 -22.50 18.71
CA PRO A 205 -18.18 -23.16 18.34
C PRO A 205 -18.05 -24.69 18.36
N VAL A 206 -19.03 -25.35 18.98
CA VAL A 206 -19.09 -26.82 19.12
C VAL A 206 -19.54 -27.54 17.83
N ASN A 207 -20.17 -26.81 16.92
CA ASN A 207 -20.69 -27.37 15.67
C ASN A 207 -19.55 -27.67 14.68
N LYS A 208 -19.80 -28.59 13.75
CA LYS A 208 -18.86 -28.92 12.66
C LYS A 208 -19.25 -28.24 11.34
N GLY A 209 -18.43 -28.48 10.31
CA GLY A 209 -18.66 -28.02 8.94
C GLY A 209 -18.20 -26.59 8.65
N TYR A 210 -17.38 -26.01 9.53
CA TYR A 210 -16.68 -24.76 9.24
C TYR A 210 -15.56 -25.01 8.23
N THR A 211 -15.39 -24.07 7.31
CA THR A 211 -14.43 -24.17 6.20
C THR A 211 -13.26 -23.22 6.37
N LYS A 212 -13.47 -22.11 7.07
CA LYS A 212 -12.44 -21.09 7.33
C LYS A 212 -12.76 -20.31 8.60
N ILE A 213 -11.71 -19.90 9.31
CA ILE A 213 -11.80 -18.97 10.43
C ILE A 213 -11.18 -17.65 9.97
N TYR A 214 -11.74 -16.56 10.47
CA TYR A 214 -11.29 -15.19 10.31
C TYR A 214 -11.09 -14.59 11.70
N SER A 215 -10.19 -13.62 11.84
CA SER A 215 -9.97 -12.95 13.13
C SER A 215 -9.68 -11.46 12.98
N ASN A 216 -9.90 -10.75 14.08
CA ASN A 216 -9.38 -9.41 14.33
C ASN A 216 -8.51 -9.42 15.59
N GLU A 217 -8.28 -8.28 16.25
CA GLU A 217 -7.42 -8.24 17.43
C GLU A 217 -7.93 -9.08 18.60
N HIS A 218 -9.25 -9.18 18.85
CA HIS A 218 -9.79 -9.86 20.04
C HIS A 218 -10.93 -10.85 19.77
N ALA A 219 -11.30 -11.06 18.50
CA ALA A 219 -12.41 -11.93 18.14
C ALA A 219 -12.11 -12.79 16.91
N PHE A 220 -12.84 -13.90 16.83
CA PHE A 220 -12.85 -14.81 15.69
C PHE A 220 -14.24 -14.90 15.06
N ALA A 221 -14.30 -15.22 13.77
CA ALA A 221 -15.50 -15.53 13.01
C ALA A 221 -15.27 -16.73 12.09
N ALA A 222 -16.08 -17.79 12.23
CA ALA A 222 -15.97 -19.00 11.42
C ALA A 222 -17.09 -19.07 10.37
N LEU A 223 -16.72 -19.40 9.13
CA LEU A 223 -17.59 -19.46 7.95
C LEU A 223 -17.82 -20.91 7.51
N LYS A 224 -19.08 -21.28 7.27
CA LYS A 224 -19.46 -22.58 6.66
C LYS A 224 -19.65 -22.48 5.15
N ALA A 225 -19.70 -23.64 4.48
CA ALA A 225 -19.93 -23.72 3.03
C ALA A 225 -21.30 -23.18 2.60
N ASP A 226 -22.32 -23.24 3.46
CA ASP A 226 -23.63 -22.61 3.21
C ASP A 226 -23.64 -21.10 3.44
N GLY A 227 -22.49 -20.54 3.81
CA GLY A 227 -22.29 -19.14 4.10
C GLY A 227 -22.82 -18.69 5.46
N SER A 228 -23.17 -19.58 6.38
CA SER A 228 -23.47 -19.20 7.76
C SER A 228 -22.21 -18.85 8.55
N ILE A 229 -22.32 -17.89 9.47
CA ILE A 229 -21.21 -17.35 10.26
C ILE A 229 -21.46 -17.56 11.75
N LYS A 230 -20.42 -17.92 12.50
CA LYS A 230 -20.44 -17.89 13.97
C LYS A 230 -19.20 -17.16 14.49
N ALA A 231 -19.41 -16.16 15.33
CA ALA A 231 -18.33 -15.44 16.01
C ALA A 231 -18.21 -15.84 17.49
N TRP A 232 -17.01 -15.65 18.05
CA TRP A 232 -16.68 -15.77 19.48
C TRP A 232 -15.46 -14.88 19.81
N GLY A 233 -15.25 -14.59 21.10
CA GLY A 233 -14.22 -13.65 21.59
C GLY A 233 -14.85 -12.41 22.20
N ASP A 234 -14.12 -11.29 22.22
CA ASP A 234 -14.59 -10.03 22.81
C ASP A 234 -15.86 -9.52 22.09
N PRO A 235 -17.00 -9.35 22.81
CA PRO A 235 -18.23 -8.84 22.23
C PRO A 235 -18.08 -7.47 21.56
N PHE A 236 -17.22 -6.60 22.09
CA PHE A 236 -17.04 -5.24 21.57
C PHE A 236 -16.40 -5.23 20.18
N THR A 237 -15.49 -6.18 19.91
CA THR A 237 -14.80 -6.33 18.64
C THR A 237 -15.51 -7.29 17.67
N GLY A 238 -16.73 -7.73 18.00
CA GLY A 238 -17.52 -8.59 17.12
C GLY A 238 -17.32 -10.09 17.36
N GLY A 239 -16.83 -10.45 18.54
CA GLY A 239 -16.92 -11.83 19.07
C GLY A 239 -18.37 -12.28 19.31
N GLU A 240 -19.33 -11.37 19.23
CA GLU A 240 -20.75 -11.67 19.24
C GLU A 240 -21.49 -10.99 18.09
N SER A 241 -22.78 -11.30 17.95
CA SER A 241 -23.68 -10.63 16.99
C SER A 241 -23.30 -10.75 15.51
N ALA A 242 -22.59 -11.83 15.14
CA ALA A 242 -22.44 -12.23 13.74
C ALA A 242 -23.82 -12.36 13.05
N PRO A 243 -23.90 -12.09 11.73
CA PRO A 243 -25.15 -12.15 11.00
C PRO A 243 -25.80 -13.55 11.06
N ALA A 244 -27.12 -13.58 11.27
CA ALA A 244 -27.89 -14.81 11.42
C ALA A 244 -28.28 -15.46 10.07
N ASP A 245 -28.22 -14.69 8.99
CA ASP A 245 -28.52 -15.15 7.65
C ASP A 245 -27.32 -15.87 6.99
N LYS A 246 -27.54 -16.37 5.77
CA LYS A 246 -26.61 -17.26 5.05
C LYS A 246 -26.18 -16.67 3.71
N GLY A 247 -25.34 -17.41 2.97
CA GLY A 247 -24.90 -17.04 1.63
C GLY A 247 -23.68 -16.10 1.60
N TYR A 248 -23.03 -15.87 2.74
CA TYR A 248 -21.74 -15.18 2.77
C TYR A 248 -20.66 -16.07 2.14
N THR A 249 -19.81 -15.45 1.34
CA THR A 249 -18.73 -16.13 0.61
C THR A 249 -17.36 -15.78 1.19
N LYS A 250 -17.24 -14.62 1.85
CA LYS A 250 -15.99 -14.15 2.42
C LYS A 250 -16.25 -13.20 3.59
N ILE A 251 -15.38 -13.26 4.59
CA ILE A 251 -15.32 -12.31 5.70
C ILE A 251 -14.04 -11.50 5.55
N TYR A 252 -14.13 -10.24 5.94
CA TYR A 252 -13.04 -9.27 6.03
C TYR A 252 -13.04 -8.71 7.45
N SER A 253 -11.88 -8.31 7.94
CA SER A 253 -11.72 -7.73 9.27
C SER A 253 -10.77 -6.53 9.23
N ASN A 254 -10.97 -5.62 10.16
CA ASN A 254 -9.94 -4.70 10.65
C ASN A 254 -9.68 -5.00 12.12
N LYS A 255 -9.04 -4.11 12.89
CA LYS A 255 -8.69 -4.41 14.30
C LYS A 255 -9.87 -4.75 15.19
N TYR A 256 -11.03 -4.14 14.97
CA TYR A 256 -12.16 -4.20 15.92
C TYR A 256 -13.52 -4.50 15.28
N ALA A 257 -13.58 -4.80 13.99
CA ALA A 257 -14.83 -5.08 13.30
C ALA A 257 -14.65 -6.09 12.16
N PHE A 258 -15.79 -6.61 11.69
CA PHE A 258 -15.89 -7.52 10.57
C PHE A 258 -16.88 -7.01 9.51
N ALA A 259 -16.64 -7.38 8.26
CA ALA A 259 -17.54 -7.20 7.12
C ALA A 259 -17.63 -8.51 6.33
N ALA A 260 -18.84 -9.04 6.10
CA ALA A 260 -19.06 -10.26 5.33
C ALA A 260 -19.75 -9.96 3.99
N LEU A 261 -19.19 -10.52 2.91
CA LEU A 261 -19.60 -10.31 1.52
C LEU A 261 -20.35 -11.53 0.99
N LYS A 262 -21.52 -11.33 0.37
CA LYS A 262 -22.28 -12.36 -0.34
C LYS A 262 -21.94 -12.41 -1.83
N ALA A 263 -22.37 -13.48 -2.50
CA ALA A 263 -22.20 -13.66 -3.94
C ALA A 263 -22.93 -12.60 -4.79
N ASP A 264 -24.03 -12.04 -4.28
CA ASP A 264 -24.74 -10.91 -4.92
C ASP A 264 -24.09 -9.55 -4.65
N GLY A 265 -22.94 -9.55 -3.99
CA GLY A 265 -22.20 -8.36 -3.63
C GLY A 265 -22.77 -7.58 -2.45
N SER A 266 -23.81 -8.04 -1.74
CA SER A 266 -24.25 -7.39 -0.49
C SER A 266 -23.25 -7.61 0.65
N ILE A 267 -23.13 -6.60 1.53
CA ILE A 267 -22.21 -6.60 2.67
C ILE A 267 -22.99 -6.44 3.98
N THR A 268 -22.64 -7.23 4.99
CA THR A 268 -23.12 -7.07 6.37
C THR A 268 -21.96 -6.87 7.32
N THR A 269 -22.05 -5.91 8.24
CA THR A 269 -20.98 -5.56 9.18
C THR A 269 -21.37 -5.79 10.64
N TRP A 270 -20.39 -6.11 11.48
CA TRP A 270 -20.56 -6.23 12.94
C TRP A 270 -19.25 -5.95 13.69
N GLY A 271 -19.32 -5.84 15.02
CA GLY A 271 -18.21 -5.39 15.87
C GLY A 271 -18.28 -3.90 16.18
N TYR A 272 -17.13 -3.29 16.49
CA TYR A 272 -17.07 -1.94 17.02
C TYR A 272 -17.57 -0.90 16.01
N ILE A 273 -18.54 -0.08 16.42
CA ILE A 273 -19.22 0.87 15.53
C ILE A 273 -18.26 1.88 14.89
N LYS A 274 -17.28 2.41 15.63
CA LYS A 274 -16.30 3.34 15.05
C LYS A 274 -15.42 2.64 14.03
N SER A 275 -15.13 1.36 14.23
CA SER A 275 -14.35 0.57 13.27
C SER A 275 -15.14 0.04 12.08
N GLY A 276 -16.32 0.59 11.79
CA GLY A 276 -17.14 0.14 10.66
C GLY A 276 -18.01 -1.08 10.96
N GLY A 277 -18.21 -1.40 12.24
CA GLY A 277 -19.10 -2.46 12.70
C GLY A 277 -20.60 -2.15 12.50
N LYS A 278 -21.45 -2.78 13.31
CA LYS A 278 -22.91 -2.69 13.14
C LYS A 278 -23.38 -1.25 13.30
N ASN A 279 -24.23 -0.78 12.39
CA ASN A 279 -24.78 0.59 12.36
C ASN A 279 -23.72 1.69 12.16
N ALA A 280 -22.52 1.36 11.69
CA ALA A 280 -21.54 2.37 11.32
C ALA A 280 -22.09 3.28 10.21
N LEU A 281 -21.77 4.57 10.29
CA LEU A 281 -22.17 5.52 9.26
C LEU A 281 -21.54 5.14 7.92
N ASN A 282 -22.31 5.22 6.84
CA ASN A 282 -21.93 4.86 5.48
C ASN A 282 -21.61 3.37 5.25
N ALA A 283 -21.91 2.49 6.22
CA ALA A 283 -21.86 1.06 5.97
C ALA A 283 -22.77 0.70 4.76
N PRO A 284 -22.29 -0.11 3.81
CA PRO A 284 -23.04 -0.44 2.60
C PRO A 284 -24.42 -1.03 2.90
N THR A 285 -25.45 -0.55 2.19
CA THR A 285 -26.82 -1.09 2.23
C THR A 285 -27.28 -1.62 0.86
N ASP A 286 -26.44 -1.44 -0.15
CA ASP A 286 -26.65 -1.83 -1.53
C ASP A 286 -25.79 -3.06 -1.92
N LYS A 287 -25.74 -3.38 -3.21
CA LYS A 287 -25.19 -4.62 -3.75
C LYS A 287 -24.08 -4.35 -4.77
N ASP A 288 -23.63 -5.41 -5.44
CA ASP A 288 -22.66 -5.40 -6.54
C ASP A 288 -21.21 -5.07 -6.14
N TYR A 289 -20.90 -5.13 -4.84
CA TYR A 289 -19.51 -5.11 -4.39
C TYR A 289 -18.81 -6.41 -4.76
N ILE A 290 -17.58 -6.29 -5.24
CA ILE A 290 -16.75 -7.42 -5.65
C ILE A 290 -15.63 -7.72 -4.64
N LYS A 291 -15.24 -6.72 -3.84
CA LYS A 291 -14.14 -6.85 -2.88
C LYS A 291 -14.20 -5.78 -1.79
N VAL A 292 -13.84 -6.17 -0.58
CA VAL A 292 -13.66 -5.28 0.57
C VAL A 292 -12.17 -5.20 0.92
N TYR A 293 -11.76 -4.04 1.43
CA TYR A 293 -10.42 -3.68 1.86
C TYR A 293 -10.51 -3.04 3.23
N SER A 294 -9.44 -3.09 4.00
CA SER A 294 -9.42 -2.66 5.40
C SER A 294 -8.15 -1.88 5.72
N THR A 295 -8.31 -0.82 6.51
CA THR A 295 -7.23 -0.23 7.31
C THR A 295 -7.28 -0.81 8.73
N GLY A 296 -6.57 -0.23 9.70
CA GLY A 296 -6.70 -0.62 11.10
C GLY A 296 -8.10 -0.42 11.67
N MET A 297 -8.85 0.60 11.22
CA MET A 297 -10.16 0.97 11.80
C MET A 297 -11.24 1.33 10.76
N ALA A 298 -10.98 1.19 9.46
CA ALA A 298 -11.97 1.46 8.42
C ALA A 298 -12.02 0.35 7.38
N PHE A 299 -13.05 0.41 6.55
CA PHE A 299 -13.22 -0.43 5.38
C PHE A 299 -13.46 0.42 4.13
N ALA A 300 -13.12 -0.15 2.98
CA ALA A 300 -13.53 0.33 1.67
C ALA A 300 -13.99 -0.86 0.82
N ALA A 301 -15.09 -0.72 0.10
CA ALA A 301 -15.61 -1.75 -0.80
C ALA A 301 -15.68 -1.23 -2.23
N LEU A 302 -15.18 -2.05 -3.16
CA LEU A 302 -15.12 -1.76 -4.59
C LEU A 302 -16.23 -2.52 -5.31
N LYS A 303 -16.94 -1.83 -6.21
CA LYS A 303 -17.92 -2.44 -7.12
C LYS A 303 -17.34 -2.77 -8.49
N ALA A 304 -18.04 -3.61 -9.24
CA ALA A 304 -17.66 -3.98 -10.61
C ALA A 304 -17.59 -2.78 -11.58
N ASP A 305 -18.37 -1.72 -11.34
CA ASP A 305 -18.32 -0.47 -12.13
C ASP A 305 -17.20 0.49 -11.68
N GLY A 306 -16.40 0.07 -10.70
CA GLY A 306 -15.30 0.82 -10.14
C GLY A 306 -15.71 1.93 -9.18
N SER A 307 -16.96 1.99 -8.72
CA SER A 307 -17.36 2.86 -7.60
C SER A 307 -16.88 2.30 -6.26
N ILE A 308 -16.65 3.20 -5.29
CA ILE A 308 -16.10 2.87 -3.97
C ILE A 308 -17.02 3.39 -2.87
N THR A 309 -17.29 2.55 -1.88
CA THR A 309 -17.93 2.95 -0.62
C THR A 309 -16.94 2.74 0.52
N ALA A 310 -16.67 3.77 1.32
CA ALA A 310 -15.79 3.69 2.49
C ALA A 310 -16.55 4.04 3.78
N TRP A 311 -16.25 3.30 4.86
CA TRP A 311 -16.92 3.45 6.16
C TRP A 311 -16.00 3.07 7.33
N GLY A 312 -16.43 3.40 8.54
CA GLY A 312 -15.58 3.30 9.74
C GLY A 312 -14.73 4.54 9.98
N ASP A 313 -13.78 4.43 10.89
CA ASP A 313 -12.93 5.53 11.33
C ASP A 313 -11.64 5.53 10.53
N MET A 314 -11.49 6.57 9.70
CA MET A 314 -10.32 6.80 8.86
C MET A 314 -9.40 7.86 9.48
N GLU A 315 -9.73 8.32 10.69
CA GLU A 315 -8.95 9.31 11.42
C GLU A 315 -8.01 8.58 12.38
N ASN A 316 -6.76 9.04 12.44
CA ASN A 316 -5.90 8.65 13.53
C ASN A 316 -6.44 9.28 14.83
N PRO A 317 -6.77 8.50 15.87
CA PRO A 317 -7.26 9.03 17.14
C PRO A 317 -6.26 9.94 17.89
N TRP A 318 -4.99 9.94 17.47
CA TRP A 318 -3.94 10.85 17.96
C TRP A 318 -3.75 12.10 17.09
N SER A 319 -4.55 12.26 16.02
CA SER A 319 -4.53 13.45 15.16
C SER A 319 -5.69 14.40 15.49
N ASN A 320 -5.41 15.70 15.55
CA ASN A 320 -6.43 16.75 15.73
C ASN A 320 -6.96 17.26 14.38
N ILE A 321 -6.91 16.44 13.31
CA ILE A 321 -7.29 16.87 11.96
C ILE A 321 -8.77 16.59 11.75
N GLU A 322 -9.61 17.62 11.91
CA GLU A 322 -11.03 17.53 11.54
C GLU A 322 -11.21 17.38 10.02
N ASN A 323 -12.14 16.50 9.59
CA ASN A 323 -12.67 16.37 8.22
C ASN A 323 -11.86 15.53 7.21
N ILE A 324 -11.26 14.41 7.64
CA ILE A 324 -10.57 13.47 6.73
C ILE A 324 -11.54 12.74 5.77
N ARG A 325 -12.83 12.64 6.13
CA ARG A 325 -13.88 12.02 5.30
C ARG A 325 -14.16 12.70 3.96
N LYS A 326 -13.66 13.93 3.73
CA LYS A 326 -13.99 14.75 2.55
C LYS A 326 -13.38 14.24 1.23
N ASN A 327 -12.46 13.27 1.28
CA ASN A 327 -11.72 12.84 0.09
C ASN A 327 -12.10 11.44 -0.42
N ILE A 328 -13.09 10.77 0.18
CA ILE A 328 -13.58 9.48 -0.32
C ILE A 328 -13.98 9.64 -1.80
N PRO A 329 -13.49 8.77 -2.71
CA PRO A 329 -13.85 8.82 -4.12
C PRO A 329 -15.37 8.75 -4.31
N THR A 330 -15.94 9.70 -5.03
CA THR A 330 -17.37 9.72 -5.43
C THR A 330 -17.57 9.35 -6.90
N ASP A 331 -16.46 9.24 -7.62
CA ASP A 331 -16.33 8.88 -9.02
C ASP A 331 -16.13 7.37 -9.21
N LYS A 332 -16.02 6.93 -10.47
CA LYS A 332 -16.00 5.51 -10.86
C LYS A 332 -14.75 5.15 -11.66
N GLY A 333 -14.64 3.87 -12.04
CA GLY A 333 -13.57 3.38 -12.92
C GLY A 333 -12.29 2.96 -12.19
N TYR A 334 -12.32 2.84 -10.86
CA TYR A 334 -11.23 2.21 -10.11
C TYR A 334 -11.25 0.69 -10.30
N ILE A 335 -10.08 0.08 -10.32
CA ILE A 335 -9.92 -1.37 -10.50
C ILE A 335 -9.35 -2.08 -9.27
N GLU A 336 -8.68 -1.35 -8.37
CA GLU A 336 -8.04 -1.92 -7.19
C GLU A 336 -7.91 -0.86 -6.09
N ILE A 337 -7.90 -1.30 -4.84
CA ILE A 337 -7.63 -0.46 -3.67
C ILE A 337 -6.44 -1.06 -2.90
N TYR A 338 -5.56 -0.20 -2.43
CA TYR A 338 -4.49 -0.52 -1.50
C TYR A 338 -4.74 0.23 -0.19
N SER A 339 -4.29 -0.33 0.93
CA SER A 339 -4.46 0.28 2.24
C SER A 339 -3.20 0.16 3.09
N ASN A 340 -3.09 1.09 4.05
CA ASN A 340 -2.19 0.98 5.18
C ASN A 340 -3.00 1.13 6.48
N GLU A 341 -2.34 1.40 7.61
CA GLU A 341 -3.00 1.49 8.92
C GLU A 341 -4.13 2.54 8.98
N PHE A 342 -4.00 3.67 8.27
CA PHE A 342 -4.93 4.80 8.40
C PHE A 342 -5.37 5.43 7.06
N ALA A 343 -4.89 4.92 5.92
CA ALA A 343 -5.18 5.48 4.61
C ALA A 343 -5.41 4.41 3.53
N PHE A 344 -6.11 4.83 2.49
CA PHE A 344 -6.40 4.05 1.29
C PHE A 344 -5.88 4.76 0.04
N THR A 345 -5.61 3.97 -1.00
CA THR A 345 -5.29 4.43 -2.35
C THR A 345 -6.04 3.57 -3.36
N ALA A 346 -6.88 4.17 -4.20
CA ALA A 346 -7.53 3.49 -5.32
C ALA A 346 -6.78 3.79 -6.63
N VAL A 347 -6.73 2.81 -7.52
CA VAL A 347 -6.00 2.89 -8.79
C VAL A 347 -6.95 2.66 -9.97
N ARG A 348 -6.80 3.44 -11.02
CA ARG A 348 -7.51 3.30 -12.31
C ARG A 348 -6.66 2.54 -13.35
N PRO A 349 -7.25 2.03 -14.45
CA PRO A 349 -6.51 1.32 -15.50
C PRO A 349 -5.36 2.10 -16.15
N ASP A 350 -5.46 3.44 -16.16
CA ASP A 350 -4.43 4.33 -16.71
C ASP A 350 -3.28 4.61 -15.71
N GLY A 351 -3.33 4.00 -14.52
CA GLY A 351 -2.36 4.18 -13.44
C GLY A 351 -2.61 5.42 -12.59
N SER A 352 -3.66 6.21 -12.85
CA SER A 352 -4.00 7.33 -11.97
C SER A 352 -4.50 6.82 -10.62
N ILE A 353 -4.24 7.60 -9.57
CA ILE A 353 -4.54 7.20 -8.19
C ILE A 353 -5.38 8.24 -7.46
N ARG A 354 -6.19 7.75 -6.53
CA ARG A 354 -6.97 8.56 -5.58
C ARG A 354 -6.66 8.09 -4.16
N THR A 355 -6.21 8.99 -3.31
CA THR A 355 -5.91 8.71 -1.90
C THR A 355 -6.97 9.31 -0.98
N TRP A 356 -7.26 8.64 0.13
CA TRP A 356 -8.10 9.16 1.21
C TRP A 356 -7.74 8.52 2.54
N GLY A 357 -8.21 9.11 3.65
CA GLY A 357 -7.79 8.74 5.01
C GLY A 357 -6.76 9.73 5.57
N ASP A 358 -6.03 9.34 6.61
CA ASP A 358 -5.17 10.26 7.35
C ASP A 358 -4.05 10.86 6.47
N PRO A 359 -3.97 12.20 6.33
CA PRO A 359 -2.93 12.87 5.54
C PRO A 359 -1.49 12.53 5.93
N SER A 360 -1.24 12.30 7.22
CA SER A 360 0.07 11.97 7.78
C SER A 360 0.53 10.56 7.39
N TYR A 361 -0.41 9.71 6.92
CA TYR A 361 -0.18 8.34 6.49
C TYR A 361 -0.44 8.14 5.00
N GLY A 362 -0.37 9.22 4.21
CA GLY A 362 -0.54 9.15 2.74
C GLY A 362 -2.00 9.20 2.27
N GLY A 363 -2.96 9.44 3.16
CA GLY A 363 -4.37 9.68 2.82
C GLY A 363 -4.66 11.10 2.34
N ALA A 364 -3.63 11.94 2.21
CA ALA A 364 -3.75 13.29 1.68
C ALA A 364 -4.11 13.22 0.20
N TYR A 365 -5.35 13.57 -0.13
CA TYR A 365 -5.67 13.97 -1.49
C TYR A 365 -5.22 15.42 -1.66
N ALA A 366 -4.47 15.72 -2.72
CA ALA A 366 -4.08 17.08 -3.05
C ALA A 366 -5.33 17.87 -3.50
N SER A 367 -6.09 18.41 -2.54
CA SER A 367 -7.29 19.23 -2.77
C SER A 367 -7.01 20.57 -3.47
N GLY A 368 -5.74 20.84 -3.83
CA GLY A 368 -5.30 21.96 -4.65
C GLY A 368 -5.03 21.61 -6.12
N GLY A 369 -5.31 20.39 -6.55
CA GLY A 369 -4.91 19.86 -7.84
C GLY A 369 -3.47 19.32 -7.84
N TYR A 370 -3.19 18.39 -8.74
CA TYR A 370 -1.85 17.88 -9.02
C TYR A 370 -1.37 18.37 -10.39
N ASN A 371 -0.08 18.23 -10.69
CA ASN A 371 0.45 18.59 -12.00
C ASN A 371 -0.03 17.58 -13.05
N LEU A 372 -1.15 17.90 -13.71
CA LEU A 372 -1.79 17.11 -14.77
C LEU A 372 -0.88 16.93 -15.99
N ALA A 373 0.11 17.81 -16.17
CA ALA A 373 1.03 17.76 -17.29
C ALA A 373 2.23 16.82 -17.07
N LEU A 374 2.55 16.47 -15.81
CA LEU A 374 3.74 15.66 -15.48
C LEU A 374 3.75 14.33 -16.25
N GLY A 375 4.81 14.11 -17.03
CA GLY A 375 5.03 12.93 -17.86
C GLY A 375 4.09 12.77 -19.06
N LYS A 376 3.26 13.77 -19.37
CA LYS A 376 2.28 13.69 -20.47
C LYS A 376 2.89 13.93 -21.85
N PRO A 377 2.26 13.44 -22.94
CA PRO A 377 2.70 13.74 -24.29
C PRO A 377 2.68 15.26 -24.55
N ALA A 378 3.85 15.80 -24.90
CA ALA A 378 4.02 17.20 -25.27
C ALA A 378 4.64 17.32 -26.67
N THR A 379 4.25 18.38 -27.39
CA THR A 379 4.75 18.69 -28.73
C THR A 379 5.07 20.18 -28.85
N GLN A 380 5.98 20.53 -29.75
CA GLN A 380 6.32 21.92 -30.05
C GLN A 380 6.41 22.13 -31.55
N SER A 381 6.15 23.36 -31.98
CA SER A 381 6.19 23.84 -33.36
C SER A 381 7.44 23.41 -34.14
N SER A 382 8.61 23.47 -33.52
CA SER A 382 9.87 23.03 -34.11
C SER A 382 10.90 22.68 -33.02
N ILE A 383 12.00 22.01 -33.41
CA ILE A 383 13.13 21.72 -32.51
C ILE A 383 14.35 22.51 -33.01
N TYR A 384 14.97 23.30 -32.14
CA TYR A 384 16.21 24.00 -32.44
C TYR A 384 17.38 23.01 -32.57
N PRO A 385 18.13 23.04 -33.70
CA PRO A 385 19.28 22.15 -33.88
C PRO A 385 20.44 22.59 -32.98
N HIS A 386 20.69 21.83 -31.91
CA HIS A 386 21.79 22.02 -30.98
C HIS A 386 22.32 20.67 -30.49
N ARG A 387 23.50 20.65 -29.85
CA ARG A 387 24.06 19.42 -29.24
C ARG A 387 23.16 18.82 -28.15
N ILE A 388 22.28 19.65 -27.57
CA ILE A 388 21.24 19.25 -26.62
C ILE A 388 19.94 19.14 -27.41
N HIS A 389 19.30 17.98 -27.40
CA HIS A 389 17.99 17.78 -28.01
C HIS A 389 16.90 18.37 -27.12
N ALA A 390 16.64 19.66 -27.27
CA ALA A 390 15.65 20.42 -26.51
C ALA A 390 14.20 20.09 -26.93
N VAL A 391 13.77 18.86 -26.64
CA VAL A 391 12.45 18.30 -26.99
C VAL A 391 11.36 18.83 -26.08
N ALA A 392 10.11 18.83 -26.56
CA ALA A 392 8.95 19.34 -25.83
C ALA A 392 8.72 18.65 -24.47
N GLY A 393 9.12 17.38 -24.32
CA GLY A 393 8.94 16.59 -23.10
C GLY A 393 9.69 17.11 -21.88
N TYR A 394 10.73 17.95 -22.06
CA TYR A 394 11.43 18.54 -20.92
C TYR A 394 10.55 19.48 -20.10
N ALA A 395 9.56 20.14 -20.72
CA ALA A 395 8.65 21.02 -19.98
C ALA A 395 7.55 20.28 -19.20
N VAL A 396 7.62 18.95 -19.11
CA VAL A 396 6.69 18.10 -18.34
C VAL A 396 7.41 17.00 -17.56
N ASP A 397 8.73 17.08 -17.40
CA ASP A 397 9.49 16.03 -16.70
C ASP A 397 9.61 16.29 -15.19
N GLY A 398 9.14 17.45 -14.72
CA GLY A 398 9.17 17.86 -13.32
C GLY A 398 10.47 18.58 -12.92
N ASN A 399 11.40 18.79 -13.84
CA ASN A 399 12.63 19.55 -13.61
C ASN A 399 12.45 21.03 -13.96
N THR A 400 12.49 21.88 -12.95
CA THR A 400 12.28 23.33 -13.12
C THR A 400 13.55 24.11 -13.45
N ASP A 401 14.65 23.43 -13.77
CA ASP A 401 15.94 24.06 -14.03
C ASP A 401 15.94 24.85 -15.36
N GLY A 402 16.09 26.17 -15.26
CA GLY A 402 16.07 27.07 -16.40
C GLY A 402 17.42 27.19 -17.13
N GLU A 403 18.47 26.49 -16.68
CA GLU A 403 19.77 26.47 -17.35
C GLU A 403 19.74 25.57 -18.60
N PHE A 404 19.90 26.17 -19.79
CA PHE A 404 19.75 25.42 -21.04
C PHE A 404 20.76 24.28 -21.19
N LEU A 405 21.97 24.47 -20.67
CA LEU A 405 23.03 23.46 -20.76
C LEU A 405 22.80 22.24 -19.85
N ASN A 406 21.87 22.31 -18.91
CA ASN A 406 21.52 21.20 -18.01
C ASN A 406 20.49 20.23 -18.61
N SER A 407 20.13 20.40 -19.89
CA SER A 407 19.18 19.53 -20.61
C SER A 407 17.79 19.45 -19.96
N SER A 408 17.34 20.58 -19.40
CA SER A 408 16.04 20.72 -18.72
C SER A 408 15.08 21.69 -19.41
N THR A 409 15.44 22.20 -20.59
CA THR A 409 14.64 23.24 -21.26
C THR A 409 14.30 22.86 -22.69
N THR A 410 13.07 23.16 -23.09
CA THR A 410 12.59 23.08 -24.47
C THR A 410 13.16 24.24 -25.30
N HIS A 411 13.25 24.08 -26.63
CA HIS A 411 13.72 25.16 -27.51
C HIS A 411 13.22 24.99 -28.94
N THR A 412 12.42 25.95 -29.41
CA THR A 412 11.97 26.02 -30.82
C THR A 412 12.99 26.76 -31.67
N LYS A 413 12.82 26.73 -33.00
CA LYS A 413 13.53 27.65 -33.91
C LYS A 413 12.98 29.07 -33.79
N ASP A 414 13.66 30.02 -34.43
CA ASP A 414 13.17 31.39 -34.60
C ASP A 414 12.06 31.43 -35.64
N GLU A 415 10.82 31.51 -35.18
CA GLU A 415 9.65 31.49 -36.05
C GLU A 415 8.51 32.33 -35.51
N GLN A 416 7.66 32.81 -36.41
CA GLN A 416 6.48 33.59 -36.05
C GLN A 416 5.50 32.70 -35.30
N GLY A 417 5.16 33.08 -34.07
CA GLY A 417 4.17 32.37 -33.29
C GLY A 417 4.60 30.97 -32.85
N ALA A 418 5.89 30.79 -32.56
CA ALA A 418 6.43 29.54 -32.03
C ALA A 418 5.61 29.09 -30.80
N TRP A 419 5.28 27.80 -30.74
CA TRP A 419 4.41 27.25 -29.71
C TRP A 419 4.90 25.92 -29.14
N TRP A 420 4.45 25.66 -27.90
CA TRP A 420 4.56 24.41 -27.17
C TRP A 420 3.18 24.02 -26.63
N GLN A 421 2.85 22.73 -26.62
CA GLN A 421 1.57 22.24 -26.06
C GLN A 421 1.70 20.86 -25.40
N VAL A 422 0.79 20.57 -24.47
CA VAL A 422 0.64 19.27 -23.80
C VAL A 422 -0.78 18.71 -23.99
N ASP A 423 -0.87 17.39 -24.17
CA ASP A 423 -2.12 16.62 -24.11
C ASP A 423 -2.26 15.97 -22.72
N LEU A 424 -3.25 16.41 -21.94
CA LEU A 424 -3.51 15.90 -20.59
C LEU A 424 -4.12 14.48 -20.58
N GLY A 425 -4.37 13.89 -21.76
CA GLY A 425 -4.94 12.55 -21.96
C GLY A 425 -6.46 12.50 -21.93
N GLY A 426 -7.11 13.56 -21.44
CA GLY A 426 -8.56 13.70 -21.35
C GLY A 426 -8.94 15.10 -20.88
N LYS A 427 -10.24 15.40 -20.86
CA LYS A 427 -10.73 16.68 -20.33
C LYS A 427 -10.51 16.71 -18.80
N LYS A 428 -9.92 17.79 -18.28
CA LYS A 428 -9.61 18.00 -16.85
C LYS A 428 -10.19 19.32 -16.36
N ASN A 429 -10.33 19.47 -15.04
CA ASN A 429 -10.52 20.77 -14.39
C ASN A 429 -9.14 21.38 -14.14
N ILE A 430 -8.88 22.60 -14.62
CA ILE A 430 -7.59 23.27 -14.48
C ILE A 430 -7.77 24.50 -13.59
N ASN A 431 -7.01 24.55 -12.50
CA ASN A 431 -7.12 25.56 -11.46
C ASN A 431 -6.00 26.61 -11.60
N GLN A 432 -4.83 26.17 -12.04
CA GLN A 432 -3.65 27.01 -12.13
C GLN A 432 -2.68 26.50 -13.20
N ILE A 433 -2.02 27.41 -13.90
CA ILE A 433 -0.90 27.09 -14.80
C ILE A 433 0.35 27.80 -14.26
N ILE A 434 1.45 27.07 -14.12
CA ILE A 434 2.75 27.61 -13.69
C ILE A 434 3.73 27.42 -14.83
N ILE A 435 4.30 28.50 -15.31
CA ILE A 435 5.27 28.50 -16.41
C ILE A 435 6.63 28.86 -15.84
N TYR A 436 7.57 27.93 -15.90
CA TYR A 436 8.98 28.15 -15.58
C TYR A 436 9.74 28.44 -16.87
N ASN A 437 10.42 29.58 -16.87
CA ASN A 437 11.17 30.08 -18.02
C ASN A 437 12.63 29.64 -17.94
N ARG A 438 13.32 29.77 -19.07
CA ARG A 438 14.79 29.69 -19.14
C ARG A 438 15.42 30.85 -18.33
N THR A 439 16.52 30.60 -17.61
CA THR A 439 17.09 31.53 -16.61
C THR A 439 18.56 31.92 -16.82
N ASP A 440 19.31 31.22 -17.67
CA ASP A 440 20.75 31.43 -17.92
C ASP A 440 21.03 32.69 -18.77
N CYS A 441 20.50 32.70 -19.99
CA CYS A 441 20.46 33.82 -20.90
C CYS A 441 19.05 33.86 -21.47
N CYS A 442 18.71 34.95 -22.13
CA CYS A 442 17.64 34.88 -23.11
C CYS A 442 16.22 34.69 -22.51
N ALA A 443 16.07 34.82 -21.18
CA ALA A 443 14.79 34.77 -20.47
C ALA A 443 13.77 35.77 -21.04
N ASN A 444 14.24 36.90 -21.56
CA ASN A 444 13.42 37.94 -22.19
C ASN A 444 12.74 37.50 -23.49
N ARG A 445 13.07 36.33 -24.07
CA ARG A 445 12.41 35.82 -25.28
C ARG A 445 10.95 35.43 -25.04
N LEU A 446 10.61 34.98 -23.83
CA LEU A 446 9.22 34.69 -23.42
C LEU A 446 8.51 35.96 -22.91
N SER A 447 8.77 37.12 -23.50
CA SER A 447 8.17 38.38 -23.03
C SER A 447 6.82 38.70 -23.65
N ASN A 448 6.42 38.04 -24.74
CA ASN A 448 5.19 38.35 -25.45
C ASN A 448 4.50 37.06 -25.93
N TYR A 449 3.61 36.51 -25.11
CA TYR A 449 3.05 35.17 -25.30
C TYR A 449 1.60 35.06 -24.87
N GLN A 450 0.91 34.06 -25.41
CA GLN A 450 -0.43 33.67 -25.09
C GLN A 450 -0.46 32.31 -24.41
N VAL A 451 -1.36 32.18 -23.44
CA VAL A 451 -1.67 30.90 -22.77
C VAL A 451 -3.11 30.55 -23.09
N SER A 452 -3.30 29.34 -23.59
CA SER A 452 -4.59 28.87 -24.10
C SER A 452 -4.93 27.47 -23.56
N ILE A 453 -6.21 27.24 -23.26
CA ILE A 453 -6.77 25.93 -22.89
C ILE A 453 -7.83 25.54 -23.93
N SER A 454 -7.78 24.30 -24.43
CA SER A 454 -8.73 23.78 -25.42
C SER A 454 -9.12 22.33 -25.18
N ASN A 455 -10.26 21.91 -25.74
CA ASN A 455 -10.63 20.51 -25.88
C ASN A 455 -10.19 19.90 -27.22
N LYS A 456 -9.71 20.72 -28.15
CA LYS A 456 -9.27 20.30 -29.49
C LYS A 456 -7.78 20.56 -29.67
N ALA A 457 -7.08 19.60 -30.25
CA ALA A 457 -5.62 19.67 -30.44
C ALA A 457 -5.17 20.79 -31.40
N ASP A 458 -6.07 21.25 -32.28
CA ASP A 458 -5.82 22.33 -33.23
C ASP A 458 -6.01 23.73 -32.62
N PHE A 459 -6.57 23.83 -31.40
CA PHE A 459 -6.93 25.08 -30.74
C PHE A 459 -7.87 25.97 -31.57
N SER A 460 -8.73 25.36 -32.41
CA SER A 460 -9.80 26.07 -33.14
C SER A 460 -10.86 26.71 -32.21
N THR A 461 -10.94 26.25 -30.97
CA THR A 461 -11.80 26.77 -29.90
C THR A 461 -11.01 26.87 -28.61
N HIS A 462 -11.32 27.86 -27.76
CA HIS A 462 -10.64 28.07 -26.48
C HIS A 462 -11.64 28.10 -25.33
N THR A 463 -11.36 27.38 -24.26
CA THR A 463 -12.09 27.52 -22.99
C THR A 463 -11.44 28.58 -22.08
N TYR A 464 -10.19 28.93 -22.37
CA TYR A 464 -9.46 30.03 -21.77
C TYR A 464 -8.37 30.49 -22.74
N GLN A 465 -8.12 31.79 -22.79
CA GLN A 465 -7.09 32.42 -23.60
C GLN A 465 -6.71 33.75 -22.95
N GLN A 466 -5.42 34.00 -22.74
CA GLN A 466 -4.93 35.25 -22.19
C GLN A 466 -3.52 35.56 -22.70
N ASP A 467 -3.29 36.82 -23.02
CA ASP A 467 -1.99 37.34 -23.47
C ASP A 467 -1.18 37.91 -22.28
N PHE A 468 0.13 37.78 -22.38
CA PHE A 468 1.11 38.20 -21.39
C PHE A 468 2.27 38.91 -22.07
N HIS A 469 2.64 40.08 -21.54
CA HIS A 469 3.67 40.96 -22.11
C HIS A 469 4.87 41.17 -21.17
N VAL A 470 5.11 40.21 -20.27
CA VAL A 470 6.26 40.21 -19.34
C VAL A 470 6.82 38.80 -19.23
N ALA A 471 8.14 38.68 -19.37
CA ALA A 471 8.84 37.42 -19.25
C ALA A 471 8.74 36.84 -17.82
N PRO A 472 8.38 35.57 -17.65
CA PRO A 472 8.47 34.91 -16.35
C PRO A 472 9.92 34.90 -15.85
N ASN A 473 10.15 35.25 -14.58
CA ASN A 473 11.49 35.24 -13.97
C ASN A 473 11.44 34.83 -12.48
N PRO A 474 11.86 33.59 -12.13
CA PRO A 474 12.04 32.45 -13.03
C PRO A 474 10.70 31.91 -13.53
N LYS A 475 9.57 32.26 -12.87
CA LYS A 475 8.26 31.68 -13.17
C LYS A 475 7.11 32.68 -13.15
N LYS A 476 6.00 32.29 -13.78
CA LYS A 476 4.71 32.99 -13.77
C LYS A 476 3.63 32.01 -13.34
N THR A 477 2.90 32.36 -12.30
CA THR A 477 1.71 31.63 -11.87
C THR A 477 0.47 32.34 -12.41
N ILE A 478 -0.36 31.59 -13.12
CA ILE A 478 -1.65 32.01 -13.66
C ILE A 478 -2.72 31.28 -12.87
N LYS A 479 -3.42 32.00 -11.99
CA LYS A 479 -4.56 31.46 -11.25
C LYS A 479 -5.81 31.61 -12.11
N LEU A 480 -6.55 30.52 -12.26
CA LEU A 480 -7.83 30.49 -12.96
C LEU A 480 -8.95 30.67 -11.91
N ASP A 481 -10.11 31.20 -12.33
CA ASP A 481 -11.22 31.55 -11.44
C ASP A 481 -11.84 30.34 -10.71
N ALA A 482 -12.68 30.62 -9.69
CA ALA A 482 -13.16 29.65 -8.70
C ALA A 482 -13.92 28.43 -9.25
N SER A 483 -14.28 28.41 -10.54
CA SER A 483 -14.90 27.25 -11.20
C SER A 483 -13.92 26.34 -11.95
N GLY A 484 -12.62 26.68 -12.03
CA GLY A 484 -11.61 25.93 -12.79
C GLY A 484 -11.92 25.90 -14.30
N LYS A 485 -10.95 26.24 -15.16
CA LYS A 485 -11.17 26.15 -16.61
C LYS A 485 -11.03 24.71 -17.05
N GLN A 486 -11.99 24.21 -17.82
CA GLN A 486 -11.95 22.83 -18.30
C GLN A 486 -11.22 22.72 -19.64
N GLY A 487 -10.38 21.70 -19.82
CA GLY A 487 -9.72 21.44 -21.10
C GLY A 487 -8.92 20.15 -21.13
N ARG A 488 -8.54 19.71 -22.33
CA ARG A 488 -7.63 18.57 -22.56
C ARG A 488 -6.22 19.03 -22.96
N TYR A 489 -6.12 20.16 -23.64
CA TYR A 489 -4.86 20.67 -24.16
C TYR A 489 -4.54 22.04 -23.55
N VAL A 490 -3.27 22.25 -23.23
CA VAL A 490 -2.73 23.56 -22.83
C VAL A 490 -1.63 23.94 -23.81
N ARG A 491 -1.65 25.18 -24.32
CA ARG A 491 -0.65 25.72 -25.25
C ARG A 491 -0.07 27.03 -24.75
N ILE A 492 1.25 27.15 -24.87
CA ILE A 492 2.01 28.40 -24.71
C ILE A 492 2.51 28.79 -26.10
N GLN A 493 2.15 29.98 -26.57
CA GLN A 493 2.47 30.42 -27.93
C GLN A 493 2.97 31.87 -27.92
N LEU A 494 4.08 32.14 -28.61
CA LEU A 494 4.53 33.52 -28.82
C LEU A 494 3.55 34.30 -29.70
N LEU A 495 3.44 35.60 -29.48
CA LEU A 495 2.63 36.49 -30.33
C LEU A 495 3.47 37.12 -31.45
N ASP A 496 4.79 37.07 -31.32
CA ASP A 496 5.78 37.61 -32.25
C ASP A 496 6.68 36.49 -32.83
N LYS A 497 7.67 36.91 -33.62
CA LYS A 497 8.71 36.03 -34.15
C LYS A 497 9.89 36.01 -33.18
N ASN A 498 10.11 34.86 -32.54
CA ASN A 498 11.25 34.62 -31.67
C ASN A 498 11.42 33.11 -31.43
N TYR A 499 12.43 32.75 -30.62
CA TYR A 499 12.60 31.39 -30.08
C TYR A 499 11.77 31.24 -28.79
N LEU A 500 10.97 30.18 -28.70
CA LEU A 500 10.30 29.77 -27.46
C LEU A 500 11.18 28.77 -26.70
N SER A 501 11.38 29.02 -25.40
CA SER A 501 12.05 28.09 -24.49
C SER A 501 11.33 28.06 -23.16
N LEU A 502 11.10 26.87 -22.62
CA LEU A 502 10.39 26.62 -21.37
C LEU A 502 11.17 25.59 -20.57
N ALA A 503 11.35 25.83 -19.27
CA ALA A 503 11.95 24.87 -18.35
C ALA A 503 10.91 23.84 -17.92
N GLU A 504 9.75 24.30 -17.44
CA GLU A 504 8.66 23.42 -16.97
C GLU A 504 7.32 24.14 -17.15
N VAL A 505 6.27 23.41 -17.51
CA VAL A 505 4.89 23.89 -17.51
C VAL A 505 4.06 22.98 -16.63
N GLN A 506 3.71 23.46 -15.44
CA GLN A 506 2.85 22.74 -14.52
C GLN A 506 1.40 23.15 -14.74
N VAL A 507 0.55 22.16 -15.03
CA VAL A 507 -0.90 22.36 -15.18
C VAL A 507 -1.56 21.78 -13.94
N ILE A 508 -1.86 22.63 -12.97
CA ILE A 508 -2.41 22.22 -11.69
C ILE A 508 -3.93 22.14 -11.77
N GLY A 509 -4.47 20.97 -11.45
CA GLY A 509 -5.89 20.72 -11.48
C GLY A 509 -6.25 19.29 -11.11
N ASP A 510 -7.49 18.92 -11.39
CA ASP A 510 -8.08 17.65 -11.00
C ASP A 510 -8.73 16.95 -12.19
N ASP A 511 -8.90 15.63 -12.07
CA ASP A 511 -9.70 14.86 -13.02
C ASP A 511 -11.18 15.28 -12.94
N LEU A 512 -11.88 15.16 -14.08
CA LEU A 512 -13.32 15.39 -14.18
C LEU A 512 -14.16 14.19 -13.75
#